data_AF-A0A398B2Y4-F1
#
_entry.id   AF-A0A398B2Y4-F1
#
_cell.length_a   1.000
_cell.length_b   1.000
_cell.length_c   1.000
_cell.angle_alpha   90.00
_cell.angle_beta   90.00
_cell.angle_gamma   90.00
#
_symmetry.space_group_name_H-M   'P 1'
#
loop_
_entity.id
_entity.type
_entity.pdbx_description
1 polymer ?
#
loop_
_entity_poly.entity_id
_entity_poly.type
_entity_poly.pdbx_seq_one_letter_code
_entity_poly.pdbx_strand_id
1 'polypeptide(L)'
;MSESQSEKILSQVKSGEISIPEGKIELYKVYKRTHREQAEALRKKTTAEQYKTIHKGREFLMQSHGLMKLYKQLTHAEAGTFYKLFSYVQWEGDGLLIKNKQAMTQKELSQIAGVSVRQLQRNVEKLIELGLVIQHGSDKYPTYIINSDYVRMGELRDKKTPFTRVYKTTSRHFFDKLNIKELGFFIKLSLYIDFNTLIVVGNPHEPNADKITPLRLAGIAELMGDSVNTVKAHIRALGNAGILREEGPAGSTLAKKTFYLHPEVVNRGQVGNTTFFDVLSLFTSLDKPMKYEKAHKEKVAAKEFIQRVVDNK
;
A
#
# COMPACT_ATOMS: atom_id res chain seq x y z
N MET A 1 -14.42 41.44 -9.69
CA MET A 1 -13.25 40.54 -9.81
C MET A 1 -12.36 40.80 -8.61
N SER A 2 -11.83 39.76 -7.96
CA SER A 2 -10.91 39.93 -6.82
C SER A 2 -9.54 40.40 -7.34
N GLU A 3 -9.05 41.56 -6.91
CA GLU A 3 -7.66 41.98 -7.16
C GLU A 3 -6.68 40.92 -6.66
N SER A 4 -5.64 40.64 -7.45
CA SER A 4 -4.56 39.76 -7.02
C SER A 4 -3.81 40.38 -5.84
N GLN A 5 -3.22 39.56 -5.00
CA GLN A 5 -2.53 40.01 -3.79
C GLN A 5 -1.39 41.01 -4.09
N SER A 6 -0.74 40.87 -5.25
CA SER A 6 0.25 41.82 -5.76
C SER A 6 -0.36 43.15 -6.18
N GLU A 7 -1.56 43.16 -6.79
CA GLU A 7 -2.29 44.39 -7.17
C GLU A 7 -2.74 45.17 -5.93
N LYS A 8 -3.16 44.47 -4.87
CA LYS A 8 -3.47 45.09 -3.57
C LYS A 8 -2.24 45.75 -2.95
N ILE A 9 -1.09 45.08 -2.94
CA ILE A 9 0.14 45.67 -2.40
C ILE A 9 0.55 46.91 -3.24
N LEU A 10 0.41 46.84 -4.56
CA LEU A 10 0.70 47.97 -5.44
C LEU A 10 -0.29 49.14 -5.26
N SER A 11 -1.56 48.88 -5.00
CA SER A 11 -2.56 49.93 -4.71
C SER A 11 -2.30 50.59 -3.35
N GLN A 12 -1.88 49.82 -2.34
CA GLN A 12 -1.48 50.33 -1.04
C GLN A 12 -0.23 51.22 -1.13
N VAL A 13 0.78 50.83 -1.90
CA VAL A 13 1.95 51.69 -2.17
C VAL A 13 1.54 52.97 -2.90
N LYS A 14 0.63 52.90 -3.88
CA LYS A 14 0.14 54.07 -4.63
C LYS A 14 -0.69 55.02 -3.76
N SER A 15 -1.47 54.49 -2.82
CA SER A 15 -2.27 55.27 -1.87
C SER A 15 -1.46 55.87 -0.72
N GLY A 16 -0.20 55.45 -0.55
CA GLY A 16 0.67 55.89 0.55
C GLY A 16 0.43 55.15 1.87
N GLU A 17 -0.45 54.15 1.91
CA GLU A 17 -0.70 53.32 3.10
C GLU A 17 0.55 52.55 3.57
N ILE A 18 1.43 52.17 2.65
CA ILE A 18 2.72 51.55 2.96
C ILE A 18 3.84 52.22 2.18
N SER A 19 5.03 52.29 2.76
CA SER A 19 6.18 52.90 2.12
C SER A 19 6.68 52.05 0.94
N ILE A 20 7.37 52.68 -0.02
CA ILE A 20 7.97 51.98 -1.17
C ILE A 20 8.93 50.86 -0.73
N PRO A 21 9.83 51.04 0.27
CA PRO A 21 10.68 49.96 0.77
C PRO A 21 9.88 48.77 1.34
N GLU A 22 8.83 49.02 2.11
CA GLU A 22 7.97 47.97 2.68
C GLU A 22 7.18 47.23 1.60
N GLY A 23 6.62 47.95 0.63
CA GLY A 23 5.94 47.35 -0.52
C GLY A 23 6.84 46.43 -1.35
N LYS A 24 8.13 46.79 -1.52
CA LYS A 24 9.12 45.91 -2.18
C LYS A 24 9.36 44.61 -1.40
N ILE A 25 9.44 44.68 -0.08
CA ILE A 25 9.63 43.49 0.78
C ILE A 25 8.41 42.57 0.70
N GLU A 26 7.21 43.11 0.78
CA GLU A 26 5.96 42.32 0.70
C GLU A 26 5.76 41.70 -0.69
N LEU A 27 6.03 42.45 -1.78
CA LEU A 27 6.03 41.90 -3.14
C LEU A 27 7.05 40.77 -3.31
N TYR A 28 8.24 40.90 -2.73
CA TYR A 28 9.25 39.84 -2.76
C TYR A 28 8.81 38.60 -1.99
N LYS A 29 8.16 38.74 -0.83
CA LYS A 29 7.57 37.62 -0.08
C LYS A 29 6.49 36.89 -0.89
N VAL A 30 5.58 37.63 -1.51
CA VAL A 30 4.53 37.08 -2.38
C VAL A 30 5.14 36.36 -3.58
N TYR A 31 6.11 36.97 -4.27
CA TYR A 31 6.80 36.33 -5.39
C TYR A 31 7.51 35.04 -4.99
N LYS A 32 8.29 35.06 -3.89
CA LYS A 32 8.99 33.87 -3.38
C LYS A 32 8.01 32.76 -2.96
N ARG A 33 6.86 33.13 -2.38
CA ARG A 33 5.78 32.19 -2.06
C ARG A 33 5.17 31.59 -3.33
N THR A 34 4.80 32.41 -4.30
CA THR A 34 4.26 31.95 -5.59
C THR A 34 5.24 31.02 -6.31
N HIS A 35 6.53 31.36 -6.35
CA HIS A 35 7.55 30.49 -6.95
C HIS A 35 7.70 29.16 -6.21
N ARG A 36 7.61 29.15 -4.86
CA ARG A 36 7.60 27.92 -4.07
C ARG A 36 6.37 27.07 -4.33
N GLU A 37 5.18 27.68 -4.32
CA GLU A 37 3.91 27.00 -4.60
C GLU A 37 3.88 26.44 -6.03
N GLN A 38 4.39 27.18 -7.02
CA GLN A 38 4.54 26.72 -8.41
C GLN A 38 5.53 25.56 -8.51
N ALA A 39 6.68 25.63 -7.84
CA ALA A 39 7.66 24.54 -7.81
C ALA A 39 7.10 23.28 -7.13
N GLU A 40 6.36 23.42 -6.04
CA GLU A 40 5.66 22.32 -5.37
C GLU A 40 4.54 21.73 -6.23
N ALA A 41 3.75 22.57 -6.89
CA ALA A 41 2.69 22.14 -7.80
C ALA A 41 3.27 21.37 -9.01
N LEU A 42 4.38 21.85 -9.58
CA LEU A 42 5.10 21.17 -10.65
C LEU A 42 5.63 19.82 -10.15
N ARG A 43 6.29 19.77 -8.98
CA ARG A 43 6.74 18.51 -8.37
C ARG A 43 5.60 17.53 -8.20
N LYS A 44 4.49 17.94 -7.58
CA LYS A 44 3.29 17.11 -7.41
C LYS A 44 2.75 16.58 -8.74
N LYS A 45 2.71 17.43 -9.77
CA LYS A 45 2.26 17.03 -11.12
C LYS A 45 3.19 15.98 -11.72
N THR A 46 4.50 16.23 -11.74
CA THR A 46 5.50 15.28 -12.25
C THR A 46 5.48 13.96 -11.47
N THR A 47 5.42 14.01 -10.14
CA THR A 47 5.29 12.83 -9.27
C THR A 47 4.00 12.06 -9.57
N ALA A 48 2.88 12.74 -9.80
CA ALA A 48 1.63 12.09 -10.16
C ALA A 48 1.69 11.41 -11.54
N GLU A 49 2.34 12.03 -12.52
CA GLU A 49 2.56 11.46 -13.85
C GLU A 49 3.49 10.23 -13.81
N GLN A 50 4.58 10.30 -13.04
CA GLN A 50 5.48 9.17 -12.80
C GLN A 50 4.75 8.02 -12.11
N TYR A 51 3.99 8.32 -11.05
CA TYR A 51 3.17 7.33 -10.34
C TYR A 51 2.16 6.66 -11.29
N LYS A 52 1.44 7.44 -12.10
CA LYS A 52 0.52 6.90 -13.13
C LYS A 52 1.23 5.99 -14.12
N THR A 53 2.45 6.34 -14.52
CA THR A 53 3.25 5.57 -15.47
C THR A 53 3.72 4.24 -14.88
N ILE A 54 4.21 4.24 -13.63
CA ILE A 54 4.65 3.05 -12.89
C ILE A 54 3.47 2.10 -12.63
N HIS A 55 2.31 2.66 -12.29
CA HIS A 55 1.12 1.88 -11.97
C HIS A 55 0.21 1.56 -13.16
N LYS A 56 0.53 2.04 -14.37
CA LYS A 56 -0.24 1.75 -15.58
C LYS A 56 -0.28 0.24 -15.83
N GLY A 57 -1.48 -0.33 -15.84
CA GLY A 57 -1.72 -1.76 -16.07
C GLY A 57 -1.37 -2.67 -14.89
N ARG A 58 -1.06 -2.13 -13.71
CA ARG A 58 -0.84 -2.95 -12.51
C ARG A 58 -2.17 -3.32 -11.86
N GLU A 59 -2.38 -4.61 -11.70
CA GLU A 59 -3.53 -5.14 -10.96
C GLU A 59 -3.32 -5.00 -9.45
N PHE A 60 -4.32 -4.45 -8.76
CA PHE A 60 -4.33 -4.38 -7.30
C PHE A 60 -5.71 -4.76 -6.76
N LEU A 61 -5.70 -5.21 -5.51
CA LEU A 61 -6.88 -5.48 -4.71
C LEU A 61 -7.00 -4.42 -3.64
N MET A 62 -8.21 -3.95 -3.41
CA MET A 62 -8.54 -3.01 -2.35
C MET A 62 -9.04 -3.81 -1.16
N GLN A 63 -8.34 -3.70 -0.03
CA GLN A 63 -8.73 -4.30 1.24
C GLN A 63 -9.35 -3.23 2.12
N SER A 64 -10.61 -3.40 2.49
CA SER A 64 -11.32 -2.54 3.44
C SER A 64 -10.69 -2.62 4.83
N HIS A 65 -10.54 -1.49 5.51
CA HIS A 65 -10.07 -1.46 6.89
C HIS A 65 -11.10 -2.03 7.89
N GLY A 66 -12.33 -2.31 7.44
CA GLY A 66 -13.28 -3.13 8.20
C GLY A 66 -12.71 -4.52 8.55
N LEU A 67 -11.76 -5.03 7.75
CA LEU A 67 -11.05 -6.28 8.01
C LEU A 67 -10.24 -6.28 9.31
N MET A 68 -9.84 -5.13 9.85
CA MET A 68 -9.00 -5.06 11.06
C MET A 68 -9.60 -5.83 12.24
N LYS A 69 -10.92 -5.73 12.43
CA LYS A 69 -11.63 -6.43 13.52
C LYS A 69 -11.74 -7.93 13.26
N LEU A 70 -11.95 -8.33 12.00
CA LEU A 70 -12.07 -9.74 11.60
C LEU A 70 -10.72 -10.45 11.65
N TYR A 71 -9.64 -9.77 11.28
CA TYR A 71 -8.28 -10.29 11.33
C TYR A 71 -7.77 -10.60 12.75
N LYS A 72 -8.34 -9.95 13.79
CA LYS A 72 -8.07 -10.31 15.19
C LYS A 72 -8.66 -11.67 15.57
N GLN A 73 -9.69 -12.14 14.85
CA GLN A 73 -10.34 -13.42 15.09
C GLN A 73 -9.74 -14.56 14.26
N LEU A 74 -8.86 -14.23 13.31
CA LEU A 74 -8.15 -15.20 12.49
C LEU A 74 -6.77 -15.50 13.07
N THR A 75 -6.35 -16.75 12.98
CA THR A 75 -4.94 -17.12 13.06
C THR A 75 -4.18 -16.57 11.85
N HIS A 76 -2.85 -16.53 11.93
CA HIS A 76 -2.03 -16.15 10.77
C HIS A 76 -2.16 -17.14 9.61
N ALA A 77 -2.36 -18.44 9.88
CA ALA A 77 -2.54 -19.42 8.81
C ALA A 77 -3.84 -19.20 8.02
N GLU A 78 -4.94 -18.85 8.72
CA GLU A 78 -6.22 -18.55 8.09
C GLU A 78 -6.16 -17.23 7.30
N ALA A 79 -5.56 -16.18 7.89
CA ALA A 79 -5.37 -14.91 7.19
C ALA A 79 -4.47 -15.06 5.95
N GLY A 80 -3.41 -15.88 6.03
CA GLY A 80 -2.55 -16.18 4.88
C GLY A 80 -3.26 -16.99 3.81
N THR A 81 -4.14 -17.92 4.22
CA THR A 81 -5.01 -18.66 3.28
C THR A 81 -5.94 -17.69 2.56
N PHE A 82 -6.64 -16.83 3.31
CA PHE A 82 -7.49 -15.80 2.74
C PHE A 82 -6.74 -14.90 1.75
N TYR A 83 -5.53 -14.47 2.10
CA TYR A 83 -4.67 -13.68 1.22
C TYR A 83 -4.36 -14.37 -0.09
N LYS A 84 -3.91 -15.63 -0.02
CA LYS A 84 -3.65 -16.40 -1.24
C LYS A 84 -4.92 -16.57 -2.07
N LEU A 85 -6.07 -16.87 -1.48
CA LEU A 85 -7.33 -16.99 -2.21
C LEU A 85 -7.73 -15.68 -2.89
N PHE A 86 -7.78 -14.57 -2.15
CA PHE A 86 -8.25 -13.31 -2.73
C PHE A 86 -7.30 -12.74 -3.79
N SER A 87 -6.02 -13.15 -3.81
CA SER A 87 -5.07 -12.77 -4.86
C SER A 87 -5.41 -13.34 -6.26
N TYR A 88 -6.45 -14.18 -6.35
CA TYR A 88 -7.01 -14.72 -7.59
C TYR A 88 -8.33 -14.08 -8.00
N VAL A 89 -8.87 -13.13 -7.21
CA VAL A 89 -10.03 -12.34 -7.61
C VAL A 89 -9.71 -11.57 -8.90
N GLN A 90 -10.66 -11.58 -9.82
CA GLN A 90 -10.56 -10.92 -11.13
C GLN A 90 -11.30 -9.58 -11.13
N TRP A 91 -10.92 -8.71 -12.06
CA TRP A 91 -11.60 -7.43 -12.28
C TRP A 91 -13.08 -7.69 -12.61
N GLU A 92 -13.99 -7.01 -11.91
CA GLU A 92 -15.46 -7.14 -12.09
C GLU A 92 -16.00 -8.59 -12.01
N GLY A 93 -15.24 -9.52 -11.43
CA GLY A 93 -15.65 -10.92 -11.29
C GLY A 93 -16.48 -11.22 -10.05
N ASP A 94 -17.06 -10.21 -9.41
CA ASP A 94 -17.85 -10.29 -8.15
C ASP A 94 -17.21 -11.12 -7.03
N GLY A 95 -15.88 -11.22 -7.00
CA GLY A 95 -15.14 -12.00 -6.00
C GLY A 95 -15.11 -13.50 -6.26
N LEU A 96 -15.73 -14.00 -7.33
CA LEU A 96 -15.75 -15.42 -7.65
C LEU A 96 -14.34 -15.94 -7.93
N LEU A 97 -13.98 -17.04 -7.28
CA LEU A 97 -12.69 -17.70 -7.46
C LEU A 97 -12.72 -18.57 -8.74
N ILE A 98 -12.27 -17.98 -9.85
CA ILE A 98 -12.28 -18.59 -11.18
C ILE A 98 -10.86 -18.94 -11.63
N LYS A 99 -10.67 -20.15 -12.14
CA LYS A 99 -9.49 -20.57 -12.89
C LYS A 99 -9.93 -21.08 -14.26
N ASN A 100 -9.28 -20.61 -15.33
CA ASN A 100 -9.61 -21.05 -16.70
C ASN A 100 -11.11 -20.93 -17.06
N LYS A 101 -11.76 -19.84 -16.64
CA LYS A 101 -13.20 -19.58 -16.82
C LYS A 101 -14.16 -20.54 -16.08
N GLN A 102 -13.65 -21.38 -15.18
CA GLN A 102 -14.45 -22.27 -14.34
C GLN A 102 -14.26 -21.95 -12.85
N ALA A 103 -15.29 -22.19 -12.04
CA ALA A 103 -15.17 -22.10 -10.59
C ALA A 103 -14.11 -23.08 -10.09
N MET A 104 -13.22 -22.61 -9.21
CA MET A 104 -12.16 -23.46 -8.68
C MET A 104 -12.73 -24.56 -7.80
N THR A 105 -12.25 -25.78 -8.00
CA THR A 105 -12.52 -26.92 -7.12
C THR A 105 -11.77 -26.76 -5.78
N GLN A 106 -12.22 -27.46 -4.73
CA GLN A 106 -11.48 -27.51 -3.46
C GLN A 106 -10.02 -27.96 -3.64
N LYS A 107 -9.76 -28.88 -4.56
CA LYS A 107 -8.40 -29.33 -4.88
C LYS A 107 -7.55 -28.18 -5.42
N GLU A 108 -8.08 -27.39 -6.35
CA GLU A 108 -7.37 -26.24 -6.91
C GLU A 108 -7.17 -25.12 -5.87
N LEU A 109 -8.17 -24.85 -5.05
CA LEU A 109 -8.06 -23.89 -3.95
C LEU A 109 -6.97 -24.33 -2.96
N SER A 110 -6.87 -25.63 -2.67
CA SER A 110 -5.86 -26.16 -1.74
C SER A 110 -4.45 -26.01 -2.30
N GLN A 111 -4.28 -26.24 -3.61
CA GLN A 111 -3.02 -26.05 -4.32
C GLN A 111 -2.60 -24.58 -4.32
N ILE A 112 -3.55 -23.67 -4.59
CA ILE A 112 -3.29 -22.23 -4.58
C ILE A 112 -2.93 -21.74 -3.19
N ALA A 113 -3.69 -22.13 -2.16
CA ALA A 113 -3.40 -21.79 -0.78
C ALA A 113 -2.08 -22.43 -0.30
N GLY A 114 -1.64 -23.53 -0.90
CA GLY A 114 -0.46 -24.29 -0.49
C GLY A 114 -0.67 -24.99 0.86
N VAL A 115 -1.89 -25.50 1.09
CA VAL A 115 -2.27 -26.25 2.30
C VAL A 115 -2.99 -27.54 1.90
N SER A 116 -3.08 -28.51 2.81
CA SER A 116 -3.85 -29.73 2.55
C SER A 116 -5.35 -29.42 2.38
N VAL A 117 -6.08 -30.24 1.64
CA VAL A 117 -7.54 -30.08 1.45
C VAL A 117 -8.28 -29.99 2.79
N ARG A 118 -7.90 -30.82 3.77
CA ARG A 118 -8.48 -30.77 5.12
C ARG A 118 -8.20 -29.45 5.84
N GLN A 119 -6.98 -28.91 5.70
CA GLN A 119 -6.65 -27.60 6.29
C GLN A 119 -7.38 -26.47 5.58
N LEU A 120 -7.47 -26.53 4.25
CA LEU A 120 -8.25 -25.57 3.45
C LEU A 120 -9.69 -25.55 3.93
N GLN A 121 -10.33 -26.71 4.06
CA GLN A 121 -11.73 -26.81 4.49
C GLN A 121 -11.96 -26.11 5.83
N ARG A 122 -11.13 -26.41 6.85
CA ARG A 122 -11.20 -25.73 8.16
C ARG A 122 -11.01 -24.22 8.06
N ASN A 123 -10.03 -23.78 7.27
CA ASN A 123 -9.79 -22.35 7.09
C ASN A 123 -10.97 -21.68 6.39
N VAL A 124 -11.51 -22.30 5.34
CA VAL A 124 -12.63 -21.76 4.56
C VAL A 124 -13.91 -21.72 5.40
N GLU A 125 -14.19 -22.74 6.22
CA GLU A 125 -15.29 -22.71 7.19
C GLU A 125 -15.17 -21.51 8.13
N LYS A 126 -13.98 -21.24 8.68
CA LYS A 126 -13.77 -20.05 9.52
C LYS A 126 -13.94 -18.75 8.74
N LEU A 127 -13.50 -18.69 7.50
CA LEU A 127 -13.68 -17.51 6.64
C LEU A 127 -15.16 -17.29 6.27
N ILE A 128 -15.95 -18.35 6.12
CA ILE A 128 -17.40 -18.28 5.90
C ILE A 128 -18.10 -17.80 7.17
N GLU A 129 -17.74 -18.34 8.34
CA GLU A 129 -18.27 -17.91 9.64
C GLU A 129 -18.10 -16.40 9.87
N LEU A 130 -16.96 -15.84 9.45
CA LEU A 130 -16.66 -14.40 9.55
C LEU A 130 -17.21 -13.57 8.37
N GLY A 131 -17.91 -14.17 7.41
CA GLY A 131 -18.46 -13.51 6.23
C GLY A 131 -17.41 -12.99 5.23
N LEU A 132 -16.17 -13.48 5.31
CA LEU A 132 -15.07 -13.12 4.40
C LEU A 132 -15.15 -13.90 3.08
N VAL A 133 -15.69 -15.12 3.14
CA VAL A 133 -15.96 -15.99 2.00
C VAL A 133 -17.45 -16.33 2.03
N ILE A 134 -18.09 -16.32 0.87
CA ILE A 134 -19.48 -16.73 0.70
C ILE A 134 -19.44 -18.05 -0.08
N GLN A 135 -20.13 -19.06 0.44
CA GLN A 135 -20.33 -20.33 -0.26
C GLN A 135 -21.69 -20.30 -0.97
N HIS A 136 -21.67 -20.63 -2.26
CA HIS A 136 -22.85 -20.86 -3.08
C HIS A 136 -22.84 -22.28 -3.65
N GLY A 137 -23.97 -22.69 -4.24
CA GLY A 137 -24.12 -24.03 -4.82
C GLY A 137 -24.52 -25.08 -3.78
N SER A 138 -24.40 -26.35 -4.16
CA SER A 138 -24.66 -27.47 -3.27
C SER A 138 -23.38 -27.93 -2.56
N ASP A 139 -23.51 -28.68 -1.46
CA ASP A 139 -22.35 -29.24 -0.75
C ASP A 139 -21.47 -30.14 -1.63
N LYS A 140 -22.07 -30.75 -2.67
CA LYS A 140 -21.35 -31.59 -3.64
C LYS A 140 -20.54 -30.76 -4.64
N TYR A 141 -20.97 -29.54 -4.96
CA TYR A 141 -20.34 -28.65 -5.95
C TYR A 141 -20.32 -27.21 -5.42
N PRO A 142 -19.58 -26.94 -4.32
CA PRO A 142 -19.56 -25.62 -3.74
C PRO A 142 -18.76 -24.66 -4.62
N THR A 143 -19.27 -23.44 -4.78
CA THR A 143 -18.52 -22.31 -5.33
C THR A 143 -18.21 -21.33 -4.22
N TYR A 144 -17.00 -20.76 -4.25
CA TYR A 144 -16.53 -19.85 -3.21
C TYR A 144 -16.30 -18.47 -3.80
N ILE A 145 -16.85 -17.47 -3.12
CA ILE A 145 -16.82 -16.07 -3.50
C ILE A 145 -16.14 -15.28 -2.39
N ILE A 146 -15.14 -14.47 -2.71
CA ILE A 146 -14.57 -13.51 -1.78
C ILE A 146 -15.55 -12.36 -1.60
N ASN A 147 -15.89 -12.04 -0.35
CA ASN A 147 -16.84 -10.97 -0.09
C ASN A 147 -16.28 -9.60 -0.52
N SER A 148 -16.92 -9.02 -1.53
CA SER A 148 -16.53 -7.75 -2.15
C SER A 148 -16.63 -6.52 -1.23
N ASP A 149 -17.35 -6.63 -0.11
CA ASP A 149 -17.42 -5.57 0.90
C ASP A 149 -16.09 -5.43 1.66
N TYR A 150 -15.30 -6.50 1.70
CA TYR A 150 -14.00 -6.53 2.37
C TYR A 150 -12.84 -6.48 1.39
N VAL A 151 -12.89 -7.25 0.29
CA VAL A 151 -11.79 -7.31 -0.69
C VAL A 151 -12.36 -7.27 -2.10
N ARG A 152 -11.88 -6.34 -2.93
CA ARG A 152 -12.30 -6.26 -4.33
C ARG A 152 -11.20 -5.78 -5.27
N MET A 153 -11.34 -6.17 -6.55
CA MET A 153 -10.58 -5.62 -7.66
C MET A 153 -11.48 -4.65 -8.42
N GLY A 154 -11.03 -3.41 -8.66
CA GLY A 154 -11.86 -2.39 -9.31
C GLY A 154 -11.92 -1.08 -8.55
N GLU A 155 -12.96 -0.31 -8.82
CA GLU A 155 -13.26 0.94 -8.11
C GLU A 155 -13.94 0.67 -6.77
N LEU A 156 -13.84 1.59 -5.81
CA LEU A 156 -14.60 1.49 -4.56
C LEU A 156 -16.08 1.79 -4.80
N ARG A 157 -16.95 1.04 -4.13
CA ARG A 157 -18.39 1.33 -4.04
C ARG A 157 -18.62 2.65 -3.30
N ASP A 158 -17.81 2.91 -2.27
CA ASP A 158 -17.80 4.15 -1.51
C ASP A 158 -16.38 4.72 -1.45
N LYS A 159 -16.20 5.95 -1.94
CA LYS A 159 -14.92 6.67 -1.92
C LYS A 159 -14.44 7.03 -0.51
N LYS A 160 -15.31 6.95 0.51
CA LYS A 160 -14.99 7.30 1.90
C LYS A 160 -14.45 6.14 2.73
N THR A 161 -14.66 4.88 2.31
CA THR A 161 -14.21 3.72 3.08
C THR A 161 -12.68 3.61 3.04
N PRO A 162 -11.97 3.63 4.19
CA PRO A 162 -10.51 3.47 4.20
C PRO A 162 -10.09 2.09 3.69
N PHE A 163 -9.06 2.05 2.84
CA PHE A 163 -8.59 0.82 2.19
C PHE A 163 -7.07 0.76 2.01
N THR A 164 -6.50 -0.44 2.00
CA THR A 164 -5.12 -0.69 1.56
C THR A 164 -5.16 -1.34 0.18
N ARG A 165 -4.38 -0.82 -0.78
CA ARG A 165 -4.11 -1.50 -2.06
C ARG A 165 -3.05 -2.56 -1.85
N VAL A 166 -3.27 -3.73 -2.42
CA VAL A 166 -2.30 -4.82 -2.47
C VAL A 166 -2.12 -5.26 -3.92
N TYR A 167 -0.89 -5.13 -4.43
CA TYR A 167 -0.61 -5.36 -5.86
C TYR A 167 -0.42 -6.84 -6.15
N LYS A 168 -1.29 -7.42 -7.00
CA LYS A 168 -1.36 -8.87 -7.24
C LYS A 168 -0.07 -9.44 -7.82
N THR A 169 0.45 -8.82 -8.89
CA THR A 169 1.66 -9.31 -9.58
C THR A 169 2.86 -9.36 -8.62
N THR A 170 3.04 -8.29 -7.84
CA THR A 170 4.13 -8.18 -6.87
C THR A 170 3.94 -9.17 -5.72
N SER A 171 2.69 -9.35 -5.28
CA SER A 171 2.32 -10.30 -4.22
C SER A 171 2.72 -11.73 -4.55
N ARG A 172 2.43 -12.17 -5.77
CA ARG A 172 2.77 -13.53 -6.23
C ARG A 172 4.27 -13.82 -6.20
N HIS A 173 5.13 -12.81 -6.34
CA HIS A 173 6.59 -13.01 -6.33
C HIS A 173 7.17 -13.41 -4.97
N PHE A 174 6.42 -13.26 -3.88
CA PHE A 174 6.88 -13.66 -2.56
C PHE A 174 5.99 -14.71 -1.89
N PHE A 175 4.96 -15.21 -2.58
CA PHE A 175 4.15 -16.32 -2.08
C PHE A 175 4.95 -17.61 -1.89
N ASP A 176 6.00 -17.81 -2.68
CA ASP A 176 6.88 -18.97 -2.57
C ASP A 176 8.06 -18.73 -1.63
N LYS A 177 8.27 -17.48 -1.19
CA LYS A 177 9.36 -17.10 -0.26
C LYS A 177 8.93 -17.10 1.20
N LEU A 178 7.63 -17.02 1.43
CA LEU A 178 7.02 -16.92 2.75
C LEU A 178 6.10 -18.10 2.98
N ASN A 179 6.13 -18.64 4.19
CA ASN A 179 5.15 -19.63 4.59
C ASN A 179 3.76 -18.98 4.81
N ILE A 180 2.73 -19.81 4.94
CA ILE A 180 1.35 -19.35 5.05
C ILE A 180 1.12 -18.43 6.26
N LYS A 181 1.82 -18.66 7.38
CA LYS A 181 1.69 -17.82 8.59
C LYS A 181 2.37 -16.46 8.39
N GLU A 182 3.53 -16.43 7.75
CA GLU A 182 4.21 -15.17 7.41
C GLU A 182 3.39 -14.31 6.45
N LEU A 183 2.74 -14.94 5.46
CA LEU A 183 1.81 -14.26 4.56
C LEU A 183 0.60 -13.68 5.31
N GLY A 184 0.05 -14.42 6.27
CA GLY A 184 -1.03 -13.93 7.13
C GLY A 184 -0.60 -12.81 8.06
N PHE A 185 0.58 -12.91 8.66
CA PHE A 185 1.14 -11.83 9.46
C PHE A 185 1.30 -10.56 8.62
N PHE A 186 1.88 -10.68 7.42
CA PHE A 186 2.03 -9.56 6.49
C PHE A 186 0.69 -8.92 6.12
N ILE A 187 -0.30 -9.72 5.73
CA ILE A 187 -1.56 -9.16 5.24
C ILE A 187 -2.31 -8.42 6.34
N LYS A 188 -2.24 -8.93 7.58
CA LYS A 188 -2.75 -8.22 8.76
C LYS A 188 -2.01 -6.91 8.98
N LEU A 189 -0.68 -6.94 8.95
CA LEU A 189 0.18 -5.76 9.15
C LEU A 189 -0.08 -4.67 8.11
N SER A 190 -0.43 -5.05 6.88
CA SER A 190 -0.69 -4.12 5.77
C SER A 190 -1.87 -3.15 6.00
N LEU A 191 -2.78 -3.48 6.91
CA LEU A 191 -3.88 -2.58 7.30
C LEU A 191 -3.41 -1.46 8.24
N TYR A 192 -2.24 -1.62 8.87
CA TYR A 192 -1.69 -0.71 9.87
C TYR A 192 -0.60 0.19 9.31
N ILE A 193 -0.59 0.44 8.00
CA ILE A 193 0.30 1.44 7.42
C ILE A 193 -0.35 2.82 7.42
N ASP A 194 0.43 3.83 7.77
CA ASP A 194 0.02 5.22 7.69
C ASP A 194 -0.25 5.62 6.23
N PHE A 195 -1.25 6.49 6.05
CA PHE A 195 -1.65 6.99 4.75
C PHE A 195 -0.49 7.67 4.03
N ASN A 196 0.20 8.58 4.73
CA ASN A 196 1.22 9.45 4.15
C ASN A 196 2.60 8.82 4.10
N THR A 197 3.02 8.17 5.18
CA THR A 197 4.41 7.76 5.40
C THR A 197 4.69 6.29 5.06
N LEU A 198 3.65 5.46 4.90
CA LEU A 198 3.75 4.00 4.74
C LEU A 198 4.49 3.29 5.90
N ILE A 199 4.68 3.98 7.01
CA ILE A 199 5.19 3.42 8.27
C ILE A 199 4.10 2.55 8.89
N VAL A 200 4.49 1.46 9.54
CA VAL A 200 3.60 0.68 10.40
C VAL A 200 3.27 1.46 11.67
N VAL A 201 1.99 1.72 11.92
CA VAL A 201 1.47 2.61 12.98
C VAL A 201 0.27 2.00 13.72
N GLY A 202 0.05 2.43 14.96
CA GLY A 202 -1.06 1.98 15.79
C GLY A 202 -2.39 2.62 15.41
N ASN A 203 -2.34 3.80 14.77
CA ASN A 203 -3.47 4.62 14.37
C ASN A 203 -3.42 4.96 12.87
N PRO A 204 -3.63 3.98 11.97
CA PRO A 204 -3.49 4.13 10.50
C PRO A 204 -4.53 5.04 9.82
N HIS A 205 -5.40 5.67 10.62
CA HIS A 205 -6.42 6.63 10.19
C HIS A 205 -6.17 8.04 10.73
N GLU A 206 -5.08 8.27 11.46
CA GLU A 206 -4.73 9.60 11.97
C GLU A 206 -4.22 10.50 10.82
N PRO A 207 -4.93 11.59 10.48
CA PRO A 207 -4.50 12.49 9.41
C PRO A 207 -3.34 13.40 9.83
N ASN A 208 -3.16 13.66 11.12
CA ASN A 208 -2.12 14.57 11.61
C ASN A 208 -0.79 13.83 11.78
N ALA A 209 0.21 14.28 11.02
CA ALA A 209 1.56 13.71 11.02
C ALA A 209 2.27 13.76 12.38
N ASP A 210 1.92 14.70 13.25
CA ASP A 210 2.52 14.84 14.58
C ASP A 210 1.87 13.90 15.62
N LYS A 211 0.71 13.31 15.27
CA LYS A 211 -0.07 12.42 16.15
C LYS A 211 0.01 10.95 15.73
N ILE A 212 0.69 10.66 14.61
CA ILE A 212 0.87 9.27 14.19
C ILE A 212 1.73 8.55 15.23
N THR A 213 1.39 7.31 15.54
CA THR A 213 2.07 6.48 16.55
C THR A 213 2.78 5.32 15.86
N PRO A 214 4.07 5.45 15.51
CA PRO A 214 4.85 4.36 14.94
C PRO A 214 4.91 3.15 15.87
N LEU A 215 4.58 1.97 15.34
CA LEU A 215 4.69 0.74 16.13
C LEU A 215 6.12 0.22 16.12
N ARG A 216 6.62 -0.03 17.32
CA ARG A 216 7.84 -0.80 17.55
C ARG A 216 7.49 -2.29 17.67
N LEU A 217 8.52 -3.13 17.75
CA LEU A 217 8.37 -4.58 17.82
C LEU A 217 7.37 -5.05 18.89
N ALA A 218 7.41 -4.44 20.09
CA ALA A 218 6.50 -4.77 21.19
C ALA A 218 5.04 -4.38 20.87
N GLY A 219 4.82 -3.20 20.30
CA GLY A 219 3.49 -2.76 19.89
C GLY A 219 2.91 -3.61 18.76
N ILE A 220 3.75 -4.09 17.82
CA ILE A 220 3.30 -5.05 16.81
C ILE A 220 2.94 -6.39 17.45
N ALA A 221 3.70 -6.86 18.44
CA ALA A 221 3.41 -8.10 19.16
C ALA A 221 2.06 -8.03 19.88
N GLU A 222 1.81 -6.94 20.61
CA GLU A 222 0.51 -6.69 21.25
C GLU A 222 -0.62 -6.62 20.22
N LEU A 223 -0.42 -5.86 19.15
CA LEU A 223 -1.41 -5.70 18.08
C LEU A 223 -1.80 -7.03 17.42
N MET A 224 -0.82 -7.91 17.23
CA MET A 224 -1.00 -9.20 16.55
C MET A 224 -1.41 -10.33 17.49
N GLY A 225 -1.39 -10.11 18.81
CA GLY A 225 -1.65 -11.16 19.80
C GLY A 225 -0.55 -12.22 19.85
N ASP A 226 0.69 -11.85 19.54
CA ASP A 226 1.84 -12.75 19.41
C ASP A 226 2.91 -12.47 20.47
N SER A 227 3.82 -13.42 20.67
CA SER A 227 5.06 -13.15 21.39
C SER A 227 5.99 -12.24 20.57
N VAL A 228 6.79 -11.42 21.26
CA VAL A 228 7.84 -10.58 20.63
C VAL A 228 8.80 -11.42 19.78
N ASN A 229 9.10 -12.66 20.19
CA ASN A 229 9.98 -13.57 19.44
C ASN A 229 9.34 -14.04 18.12
N THR A 230 8.04 -14.35 18.15
CA THR A 230 7.26 -14.73 16.96
C THR A 230 7.23 -13.58 15.96
N VAL A 231 6.89 -12.37 16.42
CA VAL A 231 6.87 -11.18 15.57
C VAL A 231 8.26 -10.87 15.01
N LYS A 232 9.31 -10.99 15.81
CA LYS A 232 10.70 -10.84 15.35
C LYS A 232 11.06 -11.82 14.24
N ALA A 233 10.61 -13.07 14.31
CA ALA A 233 10.82 -14.05 13.26
C ALA A 233 10.07 -13.66 11.98
N HIS A 234 8.80 -13.25 12.09
CA HIS A 234 8.01 -12.80 10.94
C HIS A 234 8.60 -11.55 10.28
N ILE A 235 8.98 -10.52 11.04
CA ILE A 235 9.60 -9.30 10.51
C ILE A 235 10.88 -9.63 9.73
N ARG A 236 11.72 -10.53 10.25
CA ARG A 236 12.92 -11.00 9.52
C ARG A 236 12.59 -11.73 8.23
N ALA A 237 11.57 -12.59 8.23
CA ALA A 237 11.11 -13.27 7.02
C ALA A 237 10.64 -12.25 5.96
N LEU A 238 9.85 -11.25 6.36
CA LEU A 238 9.41 -10.17 5.46
C LEU A 238 10.58 -9.32 4.93
N GLY A 239 11.56 -9.02 5.79
CA GLY A 239 12.79 -8.33 5.39
C GLY A 239 13.62 -9.14 4.39
N ASN A 240 13.82 -10.43 4.65
CA ASN A 240 14.51 -11.34 3.74
C ASN A 240 13.80 -11.49 2.39
N ALA A 241 12.46 -11.38 2.37
CA ALA A 241 11.67 -11.41 1.15
C ALA A 241 11.69 -10.07 0.38
N GLY A 242 12.20 -8.98 0.98
CA GLY A 242 12.25 -7.64 0.40
C GLY A 242 10.96 -6.83 0.56
N ILE A 243 10.02 -7.28 1.40
CA ILE A 243 8.68 -6.69 1.54
C ILE A 243 8.63 -5.65 2.67
N LEU A 244 9.55 -5.75 3.62
CA LEU A 244 9.61 -4.88 4.80
C LEU A 244 11.03 -4.34 4.96
N ARG A 245 11.15 -3.07 5.32
CA ARG A 245 12.41 -2.45 5.73
C ARG A 245 12.33 -1.94 7.16
N GLU A 246 13.43 -2.11 7.87
CA GLU A 246 13.61 -1.61 9.23
C GLU A 246 14.52 -0.39 9.19
N GLU A 247 14.12 0.73 9.78
CA GLU A 247 14.94 1.94 9.88
C GLU A 247 15.16 2.35 11.34
N GLY A 248 16.33 2.88 11.64
CA GLY A 248 16.68 3.40 12.96
C GLY A 248 18.16 3.75 13.04
N PRO A 249 18.61 4.30 14.18
CA PRO A 249 20.02 4.63 14.38
C PRO A 249 20.93 3.43 14.09
N ALA A 250 22.14 3.69 13.58
CA ALA A 250 23.12 2.64 13.31
C ALA A 250 23.38 1.80 14.58
N GLY A 251 23.44 0.47 14.43
CA GLY A 251 23.61 -0.46 15.55
C GLY A 251 22.38 -0.66 16.44
N SER A 252 21.26 0.01 16.17
CA SER A 252 20.05 -0.15 16.98
C SER A 252 19.42 -1.55 16.81
N THR A 253 18.98 -2.11 17.94
CA THR A 253 18.24 -3.37 17.96
C THR A 253 16.89 -3.23 17.24
N LEU A 254 16.37 -4.32 16.69
CA LEU A 254 15.05 -4.36 16.04
C LEU A 254 13.92 -3.75 16.89
N ALA A 255 14.00 -3.88 18.22
CA ALA A 255 13.01 -3.32 19.14
C ALA A 255 12.88 -1.79 19.07
N LYS A 256 13.91 -1.08 18.60
CA LYS A 256 13.95 0.39 18.50
C LYS A 256 13.73 0.89 17.08
N LYS A 257 13.52 -0.01 16.10
CA LYS A 257 13.40 0.35 14.68
C LYS A 257 11.97 0.65 14.27
N THR A 258 11.84 1.45 13.22
CA THR A 258 10.59 1.79 12.54
C THR A 258 10.46 0.84 11.35
N PHE A 259 9.25 0.43 11.02
CA PHE A 259 9.01 -0.54 9.95
C PHE A 259 8.25 0.10 8.80
N TYR A 260 8.74 -0.13 7.59
CA TYR A 260 8.14 0.32 6.34
C TYR A 260 7.75 -0.91 5.53
N LEU A 261 6.58 -0.88 4.89
CA LEU A 261 6.22 -1.88 3.88
C LEU A 261 6.56 -1.37 2.50
N HIS A 262 6.95 -2.28 1.61
CA HIS A 262 7.35 -1.95 0.27
C HIS A 262 6.18 -1.32 -0.50
N PRO A 263 6.32 -0.09 -1.04
CA PRO A 263 5.22 0.70 -1.58
C PRO A 263 4.60 0.09 -2.85
N GLU A 264 5.39 -0.71 -3.58
CA GLU A 264 4.91 -1.49 -4.72
C GLU A 264 4.22 -2.79 -4.34
N VAL A 265 4.28 -3.20 -3.08
CA VAL A 265 3.52 -4.36 -2.58
C VAL A 265 2.19 -3.87 -2.02
N VAL A 266 2.25 -2.84 -1.16
CA VAL A 266 1.08 -2.23 -0.53
C VAL A 266 1.18 -0.71 -0.51
N ASN A 267 0.05 -0.04 -0.69
CA ASN A 267 -0.05 1.40 -0.43
C ASN A 267 -1.49 1.81 -0.15
N ARG A 268 -1.69 3.08 0.19
CA ARG A 268 -3.01 3.63 0.53
C ARG A 268 -3.67 4.38 -0.63
N GLY A 269 -3.17 4.16 -1.84
CA GLY A 269 -3.70 4.72 -3.08
C GLY A 269 -3.35 6.18 -3.36
N GLN A 270 -2.33 6.72 -2.70
CA GLN A 270 -1.87 8.10 -2.88
C GLN A 270 -1.29 8.33 -4.28
N VAL A 271 -1.83 9.29 -5.02
CA VAL A 271 -1.30 9.74 -6.31
C VAL A 271 -0.70 11.14 -6.12
N GLY A 272 0.56 11.33 -6.51
CA GLY A 272 1.20 12.65 -6.48
C GLY A 272 1.87 13.07 -5.16
N ASN A 273 1.91 12.19 -4.15
CA ASN A 273 2.76 12.37 -2.97
C ASN A 273 4.17 11.83 -3.25
N THR A 274 5.22 12.57 -2.88
CA THR A 274 6.62 12.14 -3.00
C THR A 274 6.93 10.95 -2.10
N THR A 275 6.15 10.75 -1.04
CA THR A 275 6.44 9.73 -0.04
C THR A 275 6.51 8.30 -0.62
N PHE A 276 5.76 8.02 -1.69
CA PHE A 276 5.92 6.76 -2.43
C PHE A 276 7.37 6.55 -2.89
N PHE A 277 7.96 7.57 -3.52
CA PHE A 277 9.32 7.52 -4.05
C PHE A 277 10.37 7.60 -2.95
N ASP A 278 10.12 8.39 -1.90
CA ASP A 278 11.01 8.50 -0.75
C ASP A 278 11.14 7.14 -0.06
N VAL A 279 10.02 6.47 0.23
CA VAL A 279 10.01 5.12 0.81
C VAL A 279 10.58 4.09 -0.17
N LEU A 280 10.24 4.16 -1.46
CA LEU A 280 10.79 3.25 -2.48
C LEU A 280 12.32 3.35 -2.55
N SER A 281 12.89 4.55 -2.45
CA SER A 281 14.34 4.77 -2.48
C SER A 281 15.05 4.01 -1.36
N LEU A 282 14.39 3.84 -0.21
CA LEU A 282 14.89 2.99 0.87
C LEU A 282 15.04 1.56 0.33
N PHE A 283 14.04 0.95 -0.27
CA PHE A 283 14.15 -0.44 -0.76
C PHE A 283 15.22 -0.62 -1.86
N THR A 284 15.45 0.41 -2.70
CA THR A 284 16.44 0.31 -3.79
C THR A 284 17.91 0.23 -3.36
N SER A 285 18.21 0.55 -2.10
CA SER A 285 19.57 0.49 -1.52
C SER A 285 19.92 -0.88 -0.91
N LEU A 286 19.09 -1.90 -1.12
CA LEU A 286 19.34 -3.26 -0.63
C LEU A 286 20.32 -4.03 -1.52
N ASP A 287 21.26 -4.77 -0.91
CA ASP A 287 22.10 -5.81 -1.56
C ASP A 287 21.29 -7.01 -2.09
N LYS A 288 20.00 -7.08 -1.74
CA LYS A 288 19.05 -8.09 -2.20
C LYS A 288 17.83 -7.38 -2.80
N PRO A 289 17.93 -6.80 -4.01
CA PRO A 289 16.77 -6.22 -4.66
C PRO A 289 15.68 -7.29 -4.79
N MET A 290 14.42 -6.89 -4.68
CA MET A 290 13.37 -7.77 -5.16
C MET A 290 13.69 -8.06 -6.63
N LYS A 291 13.78 -9.33 -7.06
CA LYS A 291 14.07 -9.65 -8.49
C LYS A 291 13.15 -8.90 -9.46
N TYR A 292 11.94 -8.54 -9.00
CA TYR A 292 11.02 -7.65 -9.69
C TYR A 292 11.56 -6.22 -9.92
N GLU A 293 12.24 -5.60 -8.96
CA GLU A 293 12.85 -4.27 -9.13
C GLU A 293 13.87 -4.25 -10.25
N LYS A 294 14.64 -5.32 -10.47
CA LYS A 294 15.56 -5.40 -11.61
C LYS A 294 14.79 -5.36 -12.95
N ALA A 295 13.78 -6.22 -13.09
CA ALA A 295 12.95 -6.27 -14.29
C ALA A 295 12.08 -5.00 -14.48
N HIS A 296 11.65 -4.36 -13.39
CA HIS A 296 10.91 -3.11 -13.40
C HIS A 296 11.83 -1.93 -13.78
N LYS A 297 13.03 -1.83 -13.18
CA LYS A 297 14.05 -0.84 -13.54
C LYS A 297 14.46 -0.97 -15.01
N GLU A 298 14.66 -2.18 -15.50
CA GLU A 298 14.94 -2.44 -16.93
C GLU A 298 13.78 -1.97 -17.83
N LYS A 299 12.52 -2.23 -17.44
CA LYS A 299 11.34 -1.73 -18.17
C LYS A 299 11.20 -0.21 -18.14
N VAL A 300 11.45 0.42 -17.00
CA VAL A 300 11.39 1.87 -16.84
C VAL A 300 12.50 2.53 -17.64
N ALA A 301 13.74 2.03 -17.54
CA ALA A 301 14.87 2.50 -18.33
C ALA A 301 14.63 2.35 -19.84
N ALA A 302 14.04 1.24 -20.28
CA ALA A 302 13.67 1.05 -21.68
C ALA A 302 12.61 2.06 -22.15
N LYS A 303 11.61 2.37 -21.32
CA LYS A 303 10.60 3.40 -21.61
C LYS A 303 11.20 4.81 -21.68
N GLU A 304 12.07 5.16 -20.74
CA GLU A 304 12.74 6.47 -20.72
C GLU A 304 13.67 6.64 -21.92
N PHE A 305 14.37 5.57 -22.33
CA PHE A 305 15.18 5.57 -23.54
C PHE A 305 14.33 5.82 -24.78
N ILE A 306 13.21 5.11 -24.94
CA ILE A 306 12.28 5.31 -26.07
C ILE A 306 11.73 6.74 -26.07
N GLN A 307 11.34 7.28 -24.91
CA GLN A 307 10.82 8.64 -24.82
C GLN A 307 11.87 9.69 -25.22
N ARG A 308 13.13 9.55 -24.77
CA ARG A 308 14.23 10.44 -25.19
C ARG A 308 14.57 10.36 -26.68
N VAL A 309 14.35 9.21 -27.32
CA VAL A 309 14.54 9.05 -28.77
C VAL A 309 13.39 9.69 -29.56
N VAL A 310 12.18 9.70 -29.00
CA VAL A 310 11.00 10.34 -29.60
C VAL A 310 11.05 11.86 -29.44
N ASP A 311 11.52 12.37 -28.29
CA ASP A 311 11.57 13.81 -28.00
C ASP A 311 12.77 14.55 -28.65
N ASN A 312 13.75 13.82 -29.18
CA ASN A 312 14.91 14.36 -29.91
C ASN A 312 14.76 14.24 -31.45
N LYS A 313 13.53 14.08 -31.95
CA LYS A 313 13.16 14.15 -33.37
C LYS A 313 12.15 15.26 -33.58
#